data_AF-A0A3S3P1S7-F1
#
_entry.id   AF-A0A3S3P1S7-F1
#
_cell.length_a   1.000
_cell.length_b   1.000
_cell.length_c   1.000
_cell.angle_alpha   90.00
_cell.angle_beta   90.00
_cell.angle_gamma   90.00
#
_symmetry.space_group_name_H-M   'P 1'
#
loop_
_entity.id
_entity.type
_entity.pdbx_description
1 polymer ?
#
loop_
_entity_poly.entity_id
_entity_poly.type
_entity_poly.pdbx_seq_one_letter_code
_entity_poly.pdbx_strand_id
1 'polypeptide(L)'
;MTLENENANDVKPKSESQLKKEAKKREKLEKFKQKQEKLELQKQQKAIDEKAAKKSGKKERAVLVYDRPTKPGEKKDVSGDFPDSYSPQYVEAAWYQWWHKSGFFKPEYNSADILAENPNGKFVMVIPPPNVTGSLHLGHALTMSVEDAITRWHRMKERTTIWAPGCDHAGIATQVVVEKKL
;
A
#
# COMPACT_ATOMS: atom_id res chain seq x y z
N MET A 1 -66.17 -34.21 -61.04
CA MET A 1 -65.10 -33.47 -60.33
C MET A 1 -64.42 -34.46 -59.40
N THR A 2 -63.51 -35.27 -59.94
CA THR A 2 -62.02 -35.08 -59.91
C THR A 2 -61.48 -35.35 -58.51
N LEU A 3 -61.11 -36.60 -58.21
CA LEU A 3 -59.82 -37.28 -58.47
C LEU A 3 -58.87 -37.12 -57.29
N GLU A 4 -58.50 -38.28 -56.75
CA GLU A 4 -57.41 -38.55 -55.82
C GLU A 4 -56.09 -37.97 -56.33
N ASN A 5 -55.20 -37.56 -55.42
CA ASN A 5 -53.78 -37.75 -55.67
C ASN A 5 -52.98 -37.89 -54.38
N GLU A 6 -52.20 -38.96 -54.38
CA GLU A 6 -51.32 -39.46 -53.34
C GLU A 6 -50.15 -38.51 -53.10
N ASN A 7 -49.63 -38.48 -51.87
CA ASN A 7 -48.18 -38.48 -51.73
C ASN A 7 -47.77 -39.22 -50.46
N ALA A 8 -47.25 -40.42 -50.68
CA ALA A 8 -46.61 -41.26 -49.70
C ALA A 8 -45.38 -40.56 -49.10
N ASN A 9 -45.24 -40.59 -47.79
CA ASN A 9 -43.93 -40.64 -47.15
C ASN A 9 -43.99 -41.63 -45.99
N ASP A 10 -43.65 -42.86 -46.35
CA ASP A 10 -43.39 -44.03 -45.52
C ASP A 10 -42.36 -43.68 -44.42
N VAL A 11 -42.84 -43.34 -43.22
CA VAL A 11 -41.99 -43.26 -42.02
C VAL A 11 -41.71 -44.69 -41.56
N LYS A 12 -40.70 -45.31 -42.17
CA LYS A 12 -40.15 -46.58 -41.68
C LYS A 12 -39.82 -46.44 -40.18
N PRO A 13 -40.27 -47.35 -39.31
CA PRO A 13 -39.89 -47.35 -37.90
C PRO A 13 -38.38 -47.47 -37.80
N LYS A 14 -37.73 -46.54 -37.09
CA LYS A 14 -36.27 -46.54 -36.88
C LYS A 14 -35.85 -47.92 -36.35
N SER A 15 -34.91 -48.58 -37.05
CA SER A 15 -34.50 -49.93 -36.68
C SER A 15 -33.80 -49.93 -35.31
N GLU A 16 -33.90 -51.04 -34.56
CA GLU A 16 -33.33 -51.21 -33.22
C GLU A 16 -31.85 -50.82 -33.12
N SER A 17 -31.10 -50.93 -34.21
CA SER A 17 -29.69 -50.54 -34.31
C SER A 17 -29.48 -49.01 -34.23
N GLN A 18 -30.38 -48.22 -34.80
CA GLN A 18 -30.31 -46.74 -34.75
C GLN A 18 -30.68 -46.21 -33.37
N LEU A 19 -31.68 -46.79 -32.71
CA LEU A 19 -32.08 -46.46 -31.34
C LEU A 19 -30.96 -46.79 -30.33
N LYS A 20 -30.28 -47.93 -30.47
CA LYS A 20 -29.11 -48.29 -29.65
C LYS A 20 -27.93 -47.33 -29.86
N LYS A 21 -27.71 -46.85 -31.09
CA LYS A 21 -26.63 -45.88 -31.41
C LYS A 21 -26.93 -44.48 -30.86
N GLU A 22 -28.20 -44.07 -30.84
CA GLU A 22 -28.64 -42.79 -30.27
C GLU A 22 -28.56 -42.82 -28.72
N ALA A 23 -28.99 -43.92 -28.09
CA ALA A 23 -28.85 -44.13 -26.65
C ALA A 23 -27.37 -44.07 -26.20
N LYS A 24 -26.47 -44.76 -26.90
CA LYS A 24 -25.02 -44.75 -26.60
C LYS A 24 -24.38 -43.37 -26.82
N LYS A 25 -24.90 -42.54 -27.73
CA LYS A 25 -24.47 -41.14 -27.92
C LYS A 25 -24.94 -40.26 -26.77
N ARG A 26 -26.20 -40.39 -26.34
CA ARG A 26 -26.77 -39.63 -25.21
C ARG A 26 -26.04 -39.95 -23.90
N GLU A 27 -25.78 -41.22 -23.62
CA GLU A 27 -25.04 -41.65 -22.43
C GLU A 27 -23.59 -41.11 -22.42
N LYS A 28 -22.92 -41.08 -23.58
CA LYS A 28 -21.59 -40.47 -23.72
C LYS A 28 -21.61 -38.95 -23.52
N LEU A 29 -22.62 -38.26 -24.05
CA LEU A 29 -22.83 -36.83 -23.86
C LEU A 29 -23.13 -36.48 -22.40
N GLU A 30 -23.91 -37.31 -21.72
CA GLU A 30 -24.24 -37.13 -20.31
C GLU A 30 -23.02 -37.37 -19.41
N LYS A 31 -22.24 -38.43 -19.67
CA LYS A 31 -20.94 -38.65 -19.01
C LYS A 31 -19.95 -37.50 -19.27
N PHE A 32 -19.98 -36.90 -20.46
CA PHE A 32 -19.15 -35.74 -20.79
C PHE A 32 -19.59 -34.47 -20.05
N LYS A 33 -20.90 -34.20 -19.98
CA LYS A 33 -21.48 -33.10 -19.20
C LYS A 33 -21.18 -33.24 -17.70
N GLN A 34 -21.39 -34.42 -17.13
CA GLN A 34 -21.04 -34.69 -15.72
C GLN A 34 -19.54 -34.49 -15.44
N LYS A 35 -18.67 -34.85 -16.40
CA LYS A 35 -17.23 -34.61 -16.28
C LYS A 35 -16.89 -33.12 -16.37
N GLN A 36 -17.58 -32.35 -17.22
CA GLN A 36 -17.44 -30.89 -17.29
C GLN A 36 -17.94 -30.20 -16.00
N GLU A 37 -19.12 -30.56 -15.52
CA GLU A 37 -19.70 -30.03 -14.27
C GLU A 37 -18.79 -30.33 -13.08
N LYS A 38 -18.24 -31.55 -12.98
CA LYS A 38 -17.28 -31.92 -11.93
C LYS A 38 -15.99 -31.10 -12.02
N LEU A 39 -15.50 -30.80 -13.22
CA LEU A 39 -14.34 -29.93 -13.45
C LEU A 39 -14.64 -28.47 -13.07
N GLU A 40 -15.85 -27.99 -13.33
CA GLU A 40 -16.28 -26.63 -12.93
C GLU A 40 -16.45 -26.50 -11.42
N LEU A 41 -17.08 -27.48 -10.76
CA LEU A 41 -17.16 -27.54 -9.31
C LEU A 41 -15.78 -27.60 -8.66
N GLN A 42 -14.84 -28.37 -9.20
CA GLN A 42 -13.45 -28.38 -8.72
C GLN A 42 -12.74 -27.04 -8.91
N LYS A 43 -12.99 -26.32 -10.02
CA LYS A 43 -12.45 -24.98 -10.24
C LYS A 43 -13.05 -23.95 -9.28
N GLN A 44 -14.37 -24.02 -9.04
CA GLN A 44 -15.05 -23.14 -8.09
C GLN A 44 -14.56 -23.39 -6.66
N GLN A 45 -14.41 -24.65 -6.25
CA GLN A 45 -13.87 -24.99 -4.94
C GLN A 45 -12.43 -24.48 -4.76
N LYS A 46 -11.55 -24.68 -5.76
CA LYS A 46 -10.18 -24.12 -5.73
C LYS A 46 -10.16 -22.59 -5.63
N ALA A 47 -11.06 -21.89 -6.33
CA ALA A 47 -11.15 -20.44 -6.25
C ALA A 47 -11.66 -19.95 -4.88
N ILE A 48 -12.54 -20.71 -4.23
CA ILE A 48 -13.01 -20.45 -2.86
C ILE A 48 -11.87 -20.70 -1.87
N ASP A 49 -11.14 -21.80 -2.01
CA ASP A 49 -10.01 -22.16 -1.15
C ASP A 49 -8.86 -21.15 -1.28
N GLU A 50 -8.55 -20.68 -2.50
CA GLU A 50 -7.57 -19.60 -2.73
C GLU A 50 -8.02 -18.26 -2.13
N LYS A 51 -9.31 -17.92 -2.21
CA LYS A 51 -9.86 -16.73 -1.55
C LYS A 51 -9.82 -16.86 -0.02
N ALA A 52 -10.10 -18.05 0.52
CA ALA A 52 -10.02 -18.33 1.94
C ALA A 52 -8.57 -18.26 2.45
N ALA A 53 -7.60 -18.79 1.69
CA ALA A 53 -6.17 -18.69 1.98
C ALA A 53 -5.66 -17.24 1.91
N LYS A 54 -6.11 -16.44 0.93
CA LYS A 54 -5.80 -15.00 0.88
C LYS A 54 -6.44 -14.22 2.02
N LYS A 55 -7.62 -14.63 2.49
CA LYS A 55 -8.32 -14.00 3.62
C LYS A 55 -7.68 -14.38 4.97
N SER A 56 -7.17 -15.61 5.13
CA SER A 56 -6.43 -16.03 6.34
C SER A 56 -5.03 -15.43 6.43
N GLY A 57 -4.37 -15.18 5.29
CA GLY A 57 -3.10 -14.44 5.23
C GLY A 57 -3.25 -12.94 5.55
N LYS A 58 -4.46 -12.40 5.42
CA LYS A 58 -4.81 -11.03 5.85
C LYS A 58 -5.35 -11.05 7.28
N LYS A 59 -4.59 -11.62 8.23
CA LYS A 59 -4.73 -11.23 9.64
C LYS A 59 -4.55 -9.72 9.66
N GLU A 60 -5.55 -8.97 10.14
CA GLU A 60 -5.31 -7.60 10.59
C GLU A 60 -4.10 -7.67 11.52
N ARG A 61 -2.97 -7.12 11.08
CA ARG A 61 -1.77 -7.10 11.92
C ARG A 61 -2.18 -6.34 13.17
N ALA A 62 -2.24 -7.05 14.30
CA ALA A 62 -2.43 -6.42 15.59
C ALA A 62 -1.42 -5.28 15.67
N VAL A 63 -1.94 -4.06 15.80
CA VAL A 63 -1.12 -2.87 15.80
C VAL A 63 -0.35 -2.89 17.12
N LEU A 64 0.93 -3.25 17.04
CA LEU A 64 1.80 -3.29 18.21
C LEU A 64 2.00 -1.86 18.70
N VAL A 65 1.56 -1.59 19.93
CA VAL A 65 1.64 -0.28 20.61
C VAL A 65 2.81 -0.30 21.59
N TYR A 66 3.45 0.86 21.74
CA TYR A 66 4.51 1.04 22.72
C TYR A 66 3.90 1.38 24.09
N ASP A 67 3.86 0.40 25.00
CA ASP A 67 3.17 0.53 26.29
C ASP A 67 4.09 0.92 27.46
N ARG A 68 5.37 1.20 27.18
CA ARG A 68 6.33 1.50 28.25
C ARG A 68 6.25 2.96 28.68
N PRO A 69 6.34 3.25 30.00
CA PRO A 69 6.28 4.61 30.51
C PRO A 69 7.56 5.38 30.14
N THR A 70 7.56 6.07 29.01
CA THR A 70 8.61 7.06 28.66
C THR A 70 8.08 8.45 28.94
N LYS A 71 8.78 9.24 29.76
CA LYS A 71 8.38 10.63 29.98
C LYS A 71 8.53 11.43 28.68
N PRO A 72 7.68 12.44 28.43
CA PRO A 72 7.78 13.26 27.22
C PRO A 72 9.19 13.83 27.01
N GLY A 73 9.76 13.51 25.85
CA GLY A 73 11.11 13.94 25.46
C GLY A 73 12.28 13.20 26.10
N GLU A 74 12.06 12.15 26.90
CA GLU A 74 13.13 11.23 27.28
C GLU A 74 13.41 10.22 26.17
N LYS A 75 14.64 9.70 26.15
CA LYS A 75 15.03 8.69 25.17
C LYS A 75 14.18 7.45 25.40
N LYS A 76 13.60 6.94 24.31
CA LYS A 76 12.84 5.69 24.31
C LYS A 76 13.65 4.57 24.99
N ASP A 77 13.02 3.88 25.93
CA ASP A 77 13.59 2.67 26.49
C ASP A 77 13.58 1.55 25.45
N VAL A 78 14.77 1.06 25.12
CA VAL A 78 15.05 -0.01 24.15
C VAL A 78 15.58 -1.28 24.83
N SER A 79 15.58 -1.34 26.15
CA SER A 79 16.01 -2.53 26.90
C SER A 79 15.00 -3.68 26.77
N GLY A 80 15.42 -4.94 26.76
CA GLY A 80 14.51 -6.09 26.69
C GLY A 80 14.09 -6.49 25.27
N ASP A 81 13.04 -7.32 25.17
CA ASP A 81 12.72 -8.05 23.95
C ASP A 81 12.06 -7.16 22.88
N PHE A 82 12.42 -7.42 21.63
CA PHE A 82 11.82 -6.79 20.47
C PHE A 82 10.53 -7.52 20.06
N PRO A 83 9.53 -6.80 19.52
CA PRO A 83 8.35 -7.44 18.96
C PRO A 83 8.74 -8.33 17.79
N ASP A 84 8.01 -9.44 17.62
CA ASP A 84 8.22 -10.43 16.54
C ASP A 84 8.05 -9.85 15.12
N SER A 85 7.47 -8.65 15.00
CA SER A 85 7.30 -7.98 13.72
C SER A 85 7.43 -6.46 13.83
N TYR A 86 7.81 -5.84 12.71
CA TYR A 86 7.94 -4.38 12.61
C TYR A 86 6.58 -3.68 12.68
N SER A 87 6.48 -2.69 13.58
CA SER A 87 5.35 -1.74 13.68
C SER A 87 5.90 -0.31 13.70
N PRO A 88 5.57 0.56 12.73
CA PRO A 88 5.99 1.96 12.73
C PRO A 88 5.55 2.69 14.00
N GLN A 89 4.32 2.43 14.45
CA GLN A 89 3.77 3.06 15.65
C GLN A 89 4.55 2.68 16.91
N TYR A 90 4.93 1.39 17.02
CA TYR A 90 5.81 0.96 18.09
C TYR A 90 7.17 1.64 17.96
N VAL A 91 7.78 1.64 16.78
CA VAL A 91 9.16 2.08 16.55
C VAL A 91 9.30 3.58 16.76
N GLU A 92 8.46 4.39 16.12
CA GLU A 92 8.50 5.87 16.09
C GLU A 92 8.09 6.52 17.42
N ALA A 93 7.43 5.76 18.31
CA ALA A 93 7.04 6.24 19.63
C ALA A 93 8.23 6.86 20.41
N ALA A 94 7.97 7.99 21.07
CA ALA A 94 8.90 8.80 21.86
C ALA A 94 10.10 9.45 21.13
N TRP A 95 10.51 8.98 19.94
CA TRP A 95 11.70 9.51 19.24
C TRP A 95 11.59 10.98 18.87
N TYR A 96 10.48 11.41 18.28
CA TYR A 96 10.35 12.78 17.81
C TYR A 96 10.45 13.80 18.95
N GLN A 97 9.77 13.53 20.07
CA GLN A 97 9.84 14.39 21.26
C GLN A 97 11.26 14.43 21.83
N TRP A 98 11.96 13.29 21.86
CA TRP A 98 13.33 13.22 22.31
C TRP A 98 14.30 13.98 21.39
N TRP A 99 14.15 13.86 20.06
CA TRP A 99 14.95 14.62 19.09
C TRP A 99 14.74 16.12 19.25
N HIS A 100 13.49 16.54 19.48
CA HIS A 100 13.16 17.93 19.72
C HIS A 100 13.81 18.45 21.01
N LYS A 101 13.67 17.72 22.13
CA LYS A 101 14.28 18.08 23.41
C LYS A 101 15.81 18.10 23.36
N SER A 102 16.42 17.18 22.62
CA SER A 102 17.87 17.07 22.46
C SER A 102 18.43 18.12 21.50
N GLY A 103 17.58 18.90 20.82
CA GLY A 103 18.02 19.97 19.93
C GLY A 103 18.60 19.47 18.61
N PHE A 104 18.31 18.23 18.18
CA PHE A 104 18.87 17.68 16.93
C PHE A 104 18.38 18.38 15.65
N PHE A 105 17.36 19.23 15.77
CA PHE A 105 16.92 20.10 14.67
C PHE A 105 17.69 21.43 14.60
N LYS A 106 18.52 21.73 15.60
CA LYS A 106 19.39 22.91 15.59
C LYS A 106 20.63 22.65 14.72
N PRO A 107 21.29 23.70 14.20
CA PRO A 107 22.54 23.54 13.48
C PRO A 107 23.58 22.91 14.39
N GLU A 108 24.37 21.99 13.84
CA GLU A 108 25.45 21.36 14.59
C GLU A 108 26.71 22.21 14.52
N TYR A 109 27.08 22.76 15.66
CA TYR A 109 28.30 23.54 15.85
C TYR A 109 29.32 22.60 16.52
N ASN A 110 30.25 22.06 15.75
CA ASN A 110 31.35 21.21 16.27
C ASN A 110 32.38 21.99 17.11
N SER A 111 32.06 23.22 17.49
CA SER A 111 32.88 24.14 18.25
C SER A 111 31.98 24.94 19.19
N ALA A 112 32.50 25.28 20.37
CA ALA A 112 31.86 26.21 21.29
C ALA A 112 31.75 27.64 20.71
N ASP A 113 32.60 27.96 19.74
CA ASP A 113 32.55 29.21 18.98
C ASP A 113 31.78 29.01 17.67
N ILE A 114 30.65 29.69 17.54
CA ILE A 114 29.78 29.68 16.36
C ILE A 114 30.43 30.31 15.12
N LEU A 115 31.48 31.12 15.30
CA LEU A 115 32.24 31.75 14.22
C LEU A 115 33.43 30.89 13.77
N ALA A 116 33.81 29.89 14.57
CA ALA A 116 34.91 29.00 14.21
C ALA A 116 34.58 28.22 12.93
N GLU A 117 35.56 28.13 12.04
CA GLU A 117 35.42 27.34 10.83
C GLU A 117 35.46 25.85 11.16
N ASN A 118 34.48 25.11 10.62
CA ASN A 118 34.48 23.66 10.70
C ASN A 118 35.41 23.09 9.61
N PRO A 119 36.44 22.29 9.94
CA PRO A 119 37.35 21.70 8.95
C PRO A 119 36.64 20.76 7.96
N ASN A 120 35.51 20.15 8.35
CA ASN A 120 34.68 19.31 7.47
C ASN A 120 33.75 20.13 6.56
N GLY A 121 33.75 21.46 6.73
CA GLY A 121 32.97 22.42 5.96
C GLY A 121 31.51 22.52 6.40
N LYS A 122 30.73 23.24 5.58
CA LYS A 122 29.34 23.60 5.86
C LYS A 122 28.39 23.00 4.81
N PHE A 123 27.21 22.59 5.25
CA PHE A 123 26.10 22.18 4.38
C PHE A 123 24.85 22.96 4.78
N VAL A 124 24.26 23.68 3.82
CA VAL A 124 23.10 24.53 4.01
C VAL A 124 22.08 24.19 2.93
N MET A 125 20.87 23.86 3.35
CA MET A 125 19.75 23.59 2.45
C MET A 125 18.51 24.31 2.99
N VAL A 126 17.78 24.98 2.11
CA VAL A 126 16.53 25.66 2.46
C VAL A 126 15.38 24.75 2.08
N ILE A 127 14.47 24.50 3.02
CA ILE A 127 13.21 23.79 2.77
C ILE A 127 12.43 24.64 1.76
N PRO A 128 12.07 24.12 0.58
CA PRO A 128 11.22 24.85 -0.36
C PRO A 128 9.93 25.19 0.38
N PRO A 129 9.62 26.47 0.58
CA PRO A 129 8.57 26.86 1.50
C PRO A 129 7.22 26.30 1.04
N PRO A 130 6.50 25.54 1.88
CA PRO A 130 5.22 24.99 1.49
C PRO A 130 4.21 26.15 1.37
N ASN A 131 3.46 26.15 0.26
CA ASN A 131 2.33 27.05 0.12
C ASN A 131 1.29 26.72 1.20
N VAL A 132 0.77 27.73 1.93
CA VAL A 132 -0.23 27.56 2.99
C VAL A 132 -1.63 27.32 2.39
N THR A 133 -1.78 26.28 1.57
CA THR A 133 -3.00 26.01 0.78
C THR A 133 -3.81 24.81 1.28
N GLY A 134 -3.33 24.08 2.29
CA GLY A 134 -4.07 22.95 2.88
C GLY A 134 -3.19 21.83 3.44
N SER A 135 -3.58 20.58 3.18
CA SER A 135 -2.90 19.38 3.68
C SER A 135 -1.70 18.98 2.82
N LEU A 136 -0.70 18.36 3.44
CA LEU A 136 0.46 17.80 2.72
C LEU A 136 0.05 16.56 1.91
N HIS A 137 0.41 16.53 0.63
CA HIS A 137 0.32 15.35 -0.23
C HIS A 137 1.67 14.61 -0.36
N LEU A 138 1.65 13.44 -1.02
CA LEU A 138 2.80 12.55 -1.22
C LEU A 138 4.03 13.24 -1.86
N GLY A 139 3.80 14.30 -2.64
CA GLY A 139 4.87 15.11 -3.23
C GLY A 139 5.72 15.81 -2.18
N HIS A 140 5.10 16.37 -1.13
CA HIS A 140 5.84 16.92 0.01
C HIS A 140 6.61 15.83 0.74
N ALA A 141 5.99 14.67 0.96
CA ALA A 141 6.65 13.55 1.63
C ALA A 141 7.92 13.11 0.88
N LEU A 142 7.85 13.00 -0.45
CA LEU A 142 9.00 12.65 -1.29
C LEU A 142 10.12 13.69 -1.14
N THR A 143 9.82 14.96 -1.37
CA THR A 143 10.82 16.05 -1.30
C THR A 143 11.44 16.14 0.09
N MET A 144 10.62 16.20 1.15
CA MET A 144 11.11 16.27 2.52
C MET A 144 11.95 15.05 2.92
N SER A 145 11.59 13.85 2.47
CA SER A 145 12.35 12.63 2.79
C SER A 145 13.73 12.63 2.14
N VAL A 146 13.83 13.08 0.89
CA VAL A 146 15.13 13.18 0.19
C VAL A 146 16.01 14.24 0.85
N GLU A 147 15.46 15.41 1.15
CA GLU A 147 16.20 16.50 1.80
C GLU A 147 16.66 16.11 3.22
N ASP A 148 15.80 15.46 4.01
CA ASP A 148 16.13 14.96 5.35
C ASP A 148 17.26 13.92 5.28
N ALA A 149 17.21 12.99 4.31
CA ALA A 149 18.25 11.98 4.12
C ALA A 149 19.62 12.60 3.79
N ILE A 150 19.65 13.58 2.88
CA ILE A 150 20.88 14.32 2.52
C ILE A 150 21.41 15.10 3.73
N THR A 151 20.52 15.77 4.47
CA THR A 151 20.85 16.52 5.68
C THR A 151 21.48 15.61 6.75
N ARG A 152 20.86 14.46 7.04
CA ARG A 152 21.40 13.47 7.99
C ARG A 152 22.75 12.93 7.53
N TRP A 153 22.92 12.67 6.24
CA TRP A 153 24.18 12.20 5.69
C TRP A 153 25.32 13.21 5.89
N HIS A 154 25.08 14.50 5.63
CA HIS A 154 26.07 15.54 5.89
C HIS A 154 26.35 15.75 7.37
N ARG A 155 25.34 15.58 8.23
CA ARG A 155 25.50 15.58 9.68
C ARG A 155 26.40 14.43 10.16
N MET A 156 26.19 13.22 9.63
CA MET A 156 27.05 12.05 9.91
C MET A 156 28.48 12.21 9.39
N LYS A 157 28.72 13.14 8.45
CA LYS A 157 30.06 13.55 8.00
C LYS A 157 30.66 14.68 8.84
N GLU A 158 30.07 14.98 10.00
CA GLU A 158 30.52 16.01 10.93
C GLU A 158 30.62 17.41 10.27
N ARG A 159 29.81 17.68 9.24
CA ARG A 159 29.74 19.01 8.63
C ARG A 159 28.77 19.88 9.43
N THR A 160 29.04 21.17 9.52
CA THR A 160 28.08 22.12 10.07
C THR A 160 26.87 22.18 9.15
N THR A 161 25.78 21.55 9.60
CA THR A 161 24.64 21.21 8.77
C THR A 161 23.39 21.94 9.26
N ILE A 162 22.71 22.64 8.35
CA ILE A 162 21.40 23.24 8.59
C ILE A 162 20.45 22.93 7.43
N TRP A 163 19.27 22.45 7.79
CA TRP A 163 18.11 22.32 6.91
C TRP A 163 17.08 23.33 7.39
N ALA A 164 17.07 24.50 6.75
CA ALA A 164 16.40 25.69 7.25
C ALA A 164 14.92 25.69 6.84
N PRO A 165 13.97 25.68 7.79
CA PRO A 165 12.57 25.85 7.48
C PRO A 165 12.28 27.29 7.04
N GLY A 166 11.34 27.43 6.11
CA GLY A 166 10.79 28.70 5.67
C GLY A 166 9.32 28.54 5.26
N CYS A 167 8.55 29.62 5.36
CA CYS A 167 7.17 29.68 4.86
C CYS A 167 7.09 30.77 3.79
N ASP A 168 6.40 30.48 2.70
CA ASP A 168 6.10 31.44 1.63
C ASP A 168 4.68 31.93 1.85
N HIS A 169 4.52 33.25 1.80
CA HIS A 169 3.22 33.90 1.92
C HIS A 169 2.26 33.52 0.79
N ALA A 170 2.77 33.06 -0.36
CA ALA A 170 2.00 32.47 -1.45
C ALA A 170 0.75 33.29 -1.84
N GLY A 171 0.90 34.61 -1.98
CA GLY A 171 -0.19 35.60 -1.95
C GLY A 171 -1.42 35.31 -2.83
N ILE A 172 -1.25 35.00 -4.11
CA ILE A 172 -2.39 34.73 -5.01
C ILE A 172 -3.02 33.35 -4.72
N ALA A 173 -2.19 32.35 -4.41
CA ALA A 173 -2.67 30.99 -4.16
C ALA A 173 -3.42 30.88 -2.82
N THR A 174 -3.00 31.63 -1.79
CA THR A 174 -3.69 31.69 -0.50
C THR A 174 -5.02 32.44 -0.63
N GLN A 175 -5.05 33.55 -1.37
CA GLN A 175 -6.29 34.31 -1.61
C GLN A 175 -7.36 33.44 -2.30
N VAL A 176 -7.00 32.72 -3.37
CA VAL A 176 -7.95 31.84 -4.09
C VAL A 176 -8.49 30.70 -3.21
N VAL A 177 -7.70 30.18 -2.27
CA VAL A 177 -8.15 29.13 -1.34
C VAL A 177 -9.06 29.70 -0.25
N VAL A 178 -8.78 30.90 0.25
CA VAL A 178 -9.64 31.60 1.22
C VAL A 178 -10.98 31.98 0.57
N GLU A 179 -10.96 32.53 -0.65
CA GLU A 179 -12.17 32.88 -1.40
C GLU A 179 -13.05 31.68 -1.73
N LYS A 180 -12.47 30.48 -1.93
CA LYS A 180 -13.24 29.23 -2.15
C LYS A 180 -13.85 28.65 -0.87
N LYS A 181 -13.39 29.07 0.31
CA LYS A 181 -13.88 28.58 1.62
C LYS A 181 -14.87 29.53 2.28
N LEU A 182 -15.02 30.75 1.75
CA LEU A 182 -16.07 31.72 2.09
C LEU A 182 -17.29 31.51 1.19
#